data_AF-A0A9X3WFL4-F1
#
_entry.id   AF-A0A9X3WFL4-F1
#
_cell.length_a   1.000
_cell.length_b   1.000
_cell.length_c   1.000
_cell.angle_alpha   90.00
_cell.angle_beta   90.00
_cell.angle_gamma   90.00
#
_symmetry.space_group_name_H-M   'P 1'
#
loop_
_entity.id
_entity.type
_entity.pdbx_description
1 polymer ?
#
loop_
_entity_poly.entity_id
_entity_poly.type
_entity_poly.pdbx_seq_one_letter_code
_entity_poly.pdbx_strand_id
1 'polypeptide(L)'
;MKLIDELIQALIELVHDYNVGLIDQIELQLKLQYLISRIDKIEINYNVKPFKQLVNRKHTITLDQLLYKAKYRAVQSILVLKNVRTKNALSHQLSVLIGKNLYFESLYRTLESCYYAYINMNHLDEFSKEVELFKYKDGRSLL
;
A
#
# COMPACT_ATOMS: atom_id res chain seq x y z
N MET A 1 7.94 -3.15 3.49
CA MET A 1 6.46 -3.26 3.45
C MET A 1 6.09 -4.00 2.17
N LYS A 2 6.39 -5.30 2.09
CA LYS A 2 6.54 -6.04 0.83
C LYS A 2 5.43 -5.77 -0.20
N LEU A 3 4.17 -5.90 0.20
CA LEU A 3 3.03 -5.65 -0.70
C LEU A 3 3.01 -4.23 -1.30
N ILE A 4 3.31 -3.21 -0.50
CA ILE A 4 3.36 -1.82 -0.95
C ILE A 4 4.58 -1.60 -1.83
N ASP A 5 5.71 -2.22 -1.49
CA ASP A 5 6.94 -2.15 -2.27
C ASP A 5 6.74 -2.78 -3.67
N GLU A 6 6.02 -3.89 -3.75
CA GLU A 6 5.65 -4.54 -5.03
C GLU A 6 4.71 -3.64 -5.87
N LEU A 7 3.76 -2.93 -5.25
CA LEU A 7 2.89 -1.98 -5.95
C LEU A 7 3.68 -0.76 -6.48
N ILE A 8 4.66 -0.28 -5.70
CA ILE A 8 5.55 0.79 -6.11
C ILE A 8 6.41 0.33 -7.29
N GLN A 9 6.97 -0.87 -7.22
CA GLN A 9 7.76 -1.44 -8.30
C GLN A 9 6.93 -1.57 -9.59
N ALA A 10 5.70 -2.06 -9.50
CA ALA A 10 4.79 -2.15 -10.64
C ALA A 10 4.47 -0.76 -11.25
N LEU A 11 4.36 0.30 -10.44
CA LEU A 11 4.20 1.68 -10.93
C LEU A 11 5.46 2.18 -11.64
N ILE A 12 6.65 1.87 -11.11
CA ILE A 12 7.93 2.26 -11.72
C ILE A 12 8.08 1.61 -13.09
N GLU A 13 7.86 0.30 -13.18
CA GLU A 13 7.93 -0.46 -14.42
C GLU A 13 6.92 0.07 -15.44
N LEU A 14 5.68 0.30 -15.00
CA LEU A 14 4.62 0.84 -15.86
C LEU A 14 4.98 2.19 -16.48
N VAL A 15 5.49 3.13 -15.68
CA VAL A 15 5.89 4.46 -16.16
C VAL A 15 7.14 4.37 -17.03
N HIS A 16 8.07 3.46 -16.70
CA HIS A 16 9.25 3.19 -17.54
C HIS A 16 8.83 2.73 -18.93
N ASP A 17 7.99 1.69 -19.02
CA ASP A 17 7.49 1.13 -20.27
C ASP A 17 6.82 2.19 -21.15
N TYR A 18 6.03 3.07 -20.56
CA TYR A 18 5.41 4.18 -21.29
C TYR A 18 6.45 5.22 -21.76
N ASN A 19 7.44 5.53 -20.92
CA ASN A 19 8.49 6.48 -21.26
C ASN A 19 9.36 6.00 -22.41
N VAL A 20 9.67 4.71 -22.48
CA VAL A 20 10.44 4.10 -23.58
C VAL A 20 9.58 3.74 -24.80
N GLY A 21 8.25 3.87 -24.69
CA GLY A 21 7.31 3.63 -25.79
C GLY A 21 6.97 2.16 -26.04
N LEU A 22 7.19 1.29 -25.04
CA LEU A 22 6.76 -0.11 -25.09
C LEU A 22 5.24 -0.26 -24.98
N ILE A 23 4.59 0.69 -24.30
CA ILE A 23 3.13 0.75 -24.16
C ILE A 23 2.61 2.11 -24.58
N ASP A 24 1.37 2.15 -25.07
CA ASP A 24 0.70 3.39 -25.44
C ASP A 24 -0.04 4.04 -24.25
N GLN A 25 -0.63 5.21 -24.50
CA GLN A 25 -1.38 5.96 -23.48
C GLN A 25 -2.63 5.21 -23.00
N ILE A 26 -3.30 4.43 -23.85
CA ILE A 26 -4.50 3.68 -23.49
C ILE A 26 -4.11 2.54 -22.55
N GLU A 27 -3.08 1.80 -22.90
CA GLU A 27 -2.54 0.71 -22.10
C GLU A 27 -2.03 1.21 -20.74
N LEU A 28 -1.33 2.36 -20.71
CA LEU A 28 -0.96 3.04 -19.47
C LEU A 28 -2.19 3.29 -18.58
N GLN A 29 -3.26 3.86 -19.15
CA GLN A 29 -4.48 4.16 -18.39
C GLN A 29 -5.16 2.89 -17.85
N LEU A 30 -5.19 1.81 -18.62
CA LEU A 30 -5.75 0.53 -18.20
C LEU A 30 -4.92 -0.11 -17.07
N LYS A 31 -3.59 -0.11 -17.19
CA LYS A 31 -2.68 -0.64 -16.16
C LYS A 31 -2.72 0.19 -14.88
N LEU A 32 -2.82 1.52 -14.97
CA LEU A 32 -3.05 2.38 -13.80
C LEU A 32 -4.41 2.08 -13.12
N GLN A 33 -5.47 1.89 -13.90
CA GLN A 33 -6.79 1.52 -13.38
C GLN A 33 -6.75 0.16 -12.66
N TYR A 34 -6.01 -0.80 -13.22
CA TYR A 34 -5.78 -2.09 -12.58
C TYR A 34 -5.06 -1.94 -11.24
N LEU A 35 -4.00 -1.15 -11.15
CA LEU A 35 -3.29 -0.88 -9.89
C LEU A 35 -4.18 -0.20 -8.84
N ILE A 36 -5.03 0.75 -9.25
CA ILE A 36 -6.05 1.34 -8.36
C ILE A 36 -6.97 0.26 -7.80
N SER A 37 -7.48 -0.63 -8.65
CA SER A 37 -8.37 -1.72 -8.21
C SER A 37 -7.68 -2.67 -7.21
N ARG A 38 -6.36 -2.84 -7.31
CA ARG A 38 -5.58 -3.63 -6.35
C ARG A 38 -5.46 -2.91 -5.02
N ILE A 39 -5.18 -1.61 -5.00
CA ILE A 39 -5.08 -0.82 -3.77
C ILE A 39 -6.37 -0.90 -2.96
N ASP A 40 -7.52 -0.84 -3.62
CA ASP A 40 -8.82 -0.97 -2.96
C ASP A 40 -9.00 -2.32 -2.25
N LYS A 41 -8.32 -3.37 -2.72
CA LYS A 41 -8.35 -4.72 -2.13
C LYS A 41 -7.34 -4.93 -0.99
N ILE A 42 -6.48 -3.96 -0.68
CA ILE A 42 -5.53 -4.10 0.43
C ILE A 42 -6.29 -4.20 1.76
N GLU A 43 -5.87 -5.05 2.68
CA GLU A 43 -6.40 -5.09 4.03
C GLU A 43 -5.28 -5.25 5.04
N ILE A 44 -5.55 -4.81 6.27
CA ILE A 44 -4.65 -5.09 7.39
C ILE A 44 -4.75 -6.58 7.67
N ASN A 45 -3.59 -7.23 7.75
CA ASN A 45 -3.53 -8.62 8.13
C ASN A 45 -3.78 -8.75 9.63
N TYR A 46 -5.03 -8.91 10.04
CA TYR A 46 -5.36 -9.13 11.44
C TYR A 46 -5.09 -10.56 11.92
N ASN A 47 -4.70 -11.49 11.04
CA ASN A 47 -4.49 -12.89 11.42
C ASN A 47 -3.12 -13.11 12.07
N VAL A 48 -2.20 -12.15 11.93
CA VAL A 48 -0.90 -12.18 12.58
C VAL A 48 -1.01 -11.73 14.04
N LYS A 49 -0.23 -12.36 14.93
CA LYS A 49 -0.09 -11.87 16.30
C LYS A 49 0.70 -10.57 16.29
N PRO A 50 0.36 -9.61 17.18
CA PRO A 50 -0.73 -9.56 18.15
C PRO A 50 -2.02 -8.99 17.58
N PHE A 51 -2.08 -8.59 16.30
CA PHE A 51 -3.29 -8.01 15.69
C PHE A 51 -4.52 -8.92 15.81
N LYS A 52 -4.32 -10.24 15.82
CA LYS A 52 -5.39 -11.22 16.09
C LYS A 52 -6.12 -10.97 17.41
N GLN A 53 -5.42 -10.45 18.43
CA GLN A 53 -6.00 -10.15 19.73
C GLN A 53 -6.73 -8.79 19.76
N LEU A 54 -6.40 -7.86 18.85
CA LEU A 54 -7.13 -6.61 18.67
C LEU A 54 -8.52 -6.83 18.06
N VAL A 55 -8.66 -7.81 17.16
CA VAL A 55 -9.96 -8.23 16.59
C VAL A 55 -10.93 -8.67 17.68
N ASN A 56 -10.45 -9.48 18.63
CA ASN A 56 -11.27 -10.00 19.72
C ASN A 56 -11.85 -8.89 20.61
N ARG A 57 -11.24 -7.70 20.62
CA ARG A 57 -11.65 -6.55 21.42
C ARG A 57 -12.38 -5.46 20.61
N LYS A 58 -12.73 -5.72 19.34
CA LYS A 58 -13.38 -4.76 18.42
C LYS A 58 -12.63 -3.43 18.20
N HIS A 59 -11.31 -3.41 18.40
CA HIS A 59 -10.50 -2.19 18.21
C HIS A 59 -9.97 -2.02 16.77
N THR A 60 -10.52 -2.72 15.79
CA THR A 60 -10.06 -2.64 14.39
C THR A 60 -10.56 -1.40 13.66
N ILE A 61 -11.71 -0.85 14.06
CA ILE A 61 -12.38 0.27 13.37
C ILE A 61 -11.45 1.45 13.11
N THR A 62 -10.68 1.88 14.11
CA THR A 62 -9.76 3.02 13.96
C THR A 62 -8.65 2.72 12.95
N LEU A 63 -8.12 1.50 12.96
CA LEU A 63 -7.09 1.07 12.02
C LEU A 63 -7.65 0.93 10.60
N ASP A 64 -8.88 0.42 10.46
CA ASP A 64 -9.60 0.34 9.18
C ASP A 64 -9.90 1.74 8.60
N GLN A 65 -10.23 2.72 9.45
CA GLN A 65 -10.38 4.12 9.03
C GLN A 65 -9.06 4.73 8.55
N LEU A 66 -7.94 4.42 9.21
CA LEU A 66 -6.62 4.86 8.76
C LEU A 66 -6.22 4.17 7.45
N LEU A 67 -6.53 2.88 7.30
CA LEU A 67 -6.36 2.16 6.04
C LEU A 67 -7.17 2.80 4.91
N TYR A 68 -8.45 3.11 5.15
CA TYR A 68 -9.28 3.79 4.17
C TYR A 68 -8.66 5.13 3.73
N LYS A 69 -8.19 5.94 4.69
CA LYS A 69 -7.51 7.21 4.37
C LYS A 69 -6.24 7.01 3.54
N ALA A 70 -5.43 6.00 3.86
CA ALA A 70 -4.21 5.67 3.12
C ALA A 70 -4.55 5.25 1.68
N LYS A 71 -5.48 4.30 1.52
CA LYS A 71 -5.98 3.87 0.20
C LYS A 71 -6.52 5.03 -0.62
N TYR A 72 -7.39 5.83 -0.04
CA TYR A 72 -7.98 6.98 -0.73
C TYR A 72 -6.90 7.92 -1.26
N ARG A 73 -5.91 8.28 -0.44
CA ARG A 73 -4.79 9.14 -0.86
C ARG A 73 -3.93 8.50 -1.94
N ALA A 74 -3.66 7.20 -1.84
CA ALA A 74 -2.92 6.45 -2.85
C ALA A 74 -3.65 6.46 -4.19
N VAL A 75 -4.95 6.13 -4.20
CA VAL A 75 -5.81 6.14 -5.38
C VAL A 75 -5.87 7.53 -6.01
N GLN A 76 -6.13 8.58 -5.22
CA GLN A 76 -6.15 9.95 -5.73
C GLN A 76 -4.84 10.34 -6.39
N SER A 77 -3.71 9.94 -5.80
CA SER A 77 -2.40 10.29 -6.32
C SER A 77 -2.05 9.49 -7.60
N ILE A 78 -2.52 8.26 -7.74
CA ILE A 78 -2.38 7.50 -9.00
C ILE A 78 -3.31 8.06 -10.09
N LEU A 79 -4.52 8.51 -9.73
CA LEU A 79 -5.41 9.20 -10.67
C LEU A 79 -4.80 10.48 -11.24
N VAL A 80 -3.94 11.17 -10.48
CA VAL A 80 -3.16 12.30 -11.02
C VAL A 80 -2.26 11.84 -12.17
N LEU A 81 -1.57 10.70 -12.05
CA LEU A 81 -0.72 10.15 -13.12
C LEU A 81 -1.49 9.93 -14.43
N LYS A 82 -2.75 9.47 -14.34
CA LYS A 82 -3.63 9.21 -15.49
C LYS A 82 -3.84 10.45 -16.38
N ASN A 83 -3.78 11.64 -15.76
CA ASN A 83 -4.09 12.92 -16.41
C ASN A 83 -2.85 13.72 -16.83
N VAL A 84 -1.65 13.20 -16.60
CA VAL A 84 -0.41 13.89 -16.96
C VAL A 84 -0.16 13.80 -18.46
N ARG A 85 0.11 14.95 -19.09
CA ARG A 85 0.30 15.06 -20.56
C ARG A 85 1.75 14.87 -21.02
N THR A 86 2.73 15.00 -20.13
CA THR A 86 4.16 14.97 -20.50
C THR A 86 4.93 13.93 -19.69
N LYS A 87 5.88 13.25 -20.34
CA LYS A 87 6.73 12.22 -19.73
C LYS A 87 7.50 12.74 -18.51
N ASN A 88 8.05 13.95 -18.59
CA ASN A 88 8.79 14.57 -17.49
C ASN A 88 7.91 14.81 -16.25
N ALA A 89 6.69 15.34 -16.46
CA ALA A 89 5.76 15.54 -15.34
C ALA A 89 5.30 14.20 -14.75
N LEU A 90 5.14 13.16 -15.58
CA LEU A 90 4.74 11.83 -15.13
C LEU A 90 5.82 11.23 -14.21
N SER A 91 7.08 11.29 -14.64
CA SER A 91 8.21 10.83 -13.83
C SER A 91 8.34 11.60 -12.52
N HIS A 92 8.15 12.93 -12.54
CA HIS A 92 8.17 13.74 -11.32
C HIS A 92 7.05 13.34 -10.33
N GLN A 93 5.82 13.19 -10.82
CA GLN A 93 4.69 12.76 -9.99
C GLN A 93 4.90 11.34 -9.44
N LEU A 94 5.48 10.44 -10.23
CA LEU A 94 5.89 9.12 -9.76
C LEU A 94 6.91 9.22 -8.62
N SER A 95 7.95 10.05 -8.73
CA SER A 95 8.93 10.24 -7.65
C SER A 95 8.28 10.72 -6.36
N VAL A 96 7.29 11.62 -6.44
CA VAL A 96 6.53 12.09 -5.26
C VAL A 96 5.72 10.95 -4.63
N LEU A 97 5.10 10.09 -5.44
CA LEU A 97 4.36 8.91 -4.97
C LEU A 97 5.26 7.91 -4.24
N ILE A 98 6.43 7.63 -4.81
CA ILE A 98 7.46 6.74 -4.23
C ILE A 98 7.93 7.31 -2.90
N GLY A 99 8.30 8.59 -2.83
CA GLY A 99 8.79 9.22 -1.61
C GLY A 99 7.78 9.22 -0.45
N LYS A 100 6.49 9.00 -0.73
CA LYS A 100 5.44 8.88 0.28
C LYS A 100 5.04 7.43 0.59
N ASN A 101 5.69 6.44 -0.01
CA ASN A 101 5.33 5.01 0.08
C ASN A 101 3.83 4.77 -0.14
N LEU A 102 3.27 5.38 -1.19
CA LEU A 102 1.83 5.37 -1.48
C LEU A 102 0.95 5.79 -0.29
N TYR A 103 1.48 6.63 0.62
CA TYR A 103 0.83 7.08 1.86
C TYR A 103 0.61 5.98 2.91
N PHE A 104 1.14 4.77 2.73
CA PHE A 104 1.03 3.68 3.69
C PHE A 104 2.06 3.76 4.83
N GLU A 105 3.13 4.53 4.68
CA GLU A 105 4.19 4.68 5.69
C GLU A 105 3.64 5.06 7.07
N SER A 106 2.78 6.08 7.12
CA SER A 106 2.21 6.58 8.38
C SER A 106 1.34 5.53 9.07
N LEU A 107 0.57 4.76 8.28
CA LEU A 107 -0.24 3.66 8.78
C LEU A 107 0.64 2.51 9.28
N TYR A 108 1.68 2.16 8.52
CA TYR A 108 2.64 1.13 8.91
C TYR A 108 3.25 1.43 10.28
N ARG A 109 3.80 2.65 10.46
CA ARG A 109 4.38 3.07 11.75
C ARG A 109 3.37 3.07 12.89
N THR A 110 2.11 3.41 12.60
CA THR A 110 1.03 3.37 13.59
C THR A 110 0.71 1.93 14.00
N LEU A 111 0.57 1.03 13.03
CA LEU A 111 0.34 -0.41 13.29
C LEU A 111 1.49 -1.02 14.08
N GLU A 112 2.72 -0.71 13.70
CA GLU A 112 3.94 -1.14 14.38
C GLU A 112 4.01 -0.59 15.82
N SER A 113 3.65 0.68 16.04
CA SER A 113 3.59 1.25 17.40
C SER A 113 2.52 0.57 18.26
N CYS A 114 1.34 0.30 17.69
CA CYS A 114 0.28 -0.44 18.38
C CYS A 114 0.71 -1.88 18.72
N TYR A 115 1.46 -2.51 17.80
CA TYR A 115 2.08 -3.82 18.00
C TYR A 115 3.04 -3.81 19.20
N TYR A 116 4.01 -2.91 19.21
CA TYR A 116 5.01 -2.84 20.29
C TYR A 116 4.39 -2.45 21.63
N ALA A 117 3.45 -1.50 21.63
CA ALA A 117 2.72 -1.13 22.85
C ALA A 117 1.98 -2.33 23.46
N TYR A 118 1.33 -3.14 22.62
CA TYR A 118 0.63 -4.34 23.08
C TYR A 118 1.58 -5.40 23.64
N ILE A 119 2.69 -5.67 22.96
CA ILE A 119 3.72 -6.62 23.42
C ILE A 119 4.27 -6.19 24.78
N ASN A 120 4.65 -4.91 24.90
CA ASN A 120 5.20 -4.33 26.13
C ASN A 120 4.20 -4.41 27.30
N MET A 121 2.92 -4.11 27.06
CA MET A 121 1.88 -4.16 28.10
C MET A 121 1.58 -5.58 28.59
N ASN A 122 1.80 -6.61 27.76
CA ASN A 122 1.46 -7.99 28.09
C ASN A 122 2.70 -8.85 28.37
N HIS A 123 3.90 -8.26 28.43
CA HIS A 123 5.17 -8.95 28.62
C HIS A 123 5.36 -10.15 27.69
N LEU A 124 4.96 -9.99 26.43
CA LEU A 124 5.12 -11.03 25.42
C LEU A 124 6.52 -10.97 24.81
N ASP A 125 7.04 -12.11 24.35
CA ASP A 125 8.28 -12.15 23.58
C ASP A 125 8.09 -11.45 22.21
N GLU A 126 9.09 -10.68 21.77
CA GLU A 126 9.11 -10.10 20.42
C GLU A 126 9.20 -11.20 19.35
N PHE A 127 8.37 -11.11 18.30
CA PHE A 127 8.45 -12.03 17.17
C PHE A 127 9.66 -11.76 16.26
N SER A 128 10.13 -12.84 15.62
CA SER A 128 11.09 -12.77 14.51
C SER A 128 10.56 -11.95 13.32
N LYS A 129 11.51 -11.33 12.62
CA LYS A 129 11.44 -10.04 11.93
C LYS A 129 10.62 -9.86 10.64
N GLU A 130 9.67 -10.73 10.30
CA GLU A 130 8.93 -10.58 9.02
C GLU A 130 7.42 -10.84 9.20
N VAL A 131 6.71 -9.84 9.73
CA VAL A 131 5.24 -9.88 9.79
C VAL A 131 4.66 -9.12 8.59
N GLU A 132 3.94 -9.81 7.72
CA GLU A 132 3.19 -9.20 6.63
C GLU A 132 1.95 -8.47 7.18
N LEU A 133 2.09 -7.15 7.43
CA LEU A 133 1.03 -6.30 7.99
C LEU A 133 -0.11 -5.98 7.01
N PHE A 134 0.18 -6.04 5.70
CA PHE A 134 -0.79 -5.77 4.65
C PHE A 134 -0.91 -6.99 3.75
N LYS A 135 -2.13 -7.31 3.33
CA LYS A 135 -2.42 -8.39 2.39
C LYS A 135 -3.56 -7.99 1.44
N TYR A 136 -3.81 -8.77 0.39
CA TYR A 136 -5.04 -8.61 -0.38
C TYR A 136 -6.19 -9.38 0.25
N LYS A 137 -7.40 -8.83 0.17
CA LYS A 137 -8.66 -9.46 0.62
C LYS A 137 -8.86 -10.88 0.07
N ASP A 138 -8.40 -11.12 -1.15
CA ASP A 138 -8.55 -12.41 -1.85
C ASP A 138 -7.36 -13.37 -1.62
N GLY A 139 -6.36 -12.99 -0.81
CA GLY A 139 -5.17 -13.81 -0.52
C GLY A 139 -4.18 -14.02 -1.69
N ARG A 140 -4.42 -13.43 -2.87
CA ARG A 140 -3.56 -13.58 -4.05
C ARG A 140 -2.34 -12.66 -3.98
N SER A 141 -1.16 -13.22 -4.20
CA SER A 141 0.10 -12.48 -4.38
C SER A 141 0.11 -11.66 -5.67
N LEU A 142 1.09 -10.77 -5.85
CA LEU A 142 1.40 -10.12 -7.14
C LEU A 142 1.98 -11.10 -8.18
N LEU A 143 2.32 -12.33 -7.77
CA LEU A 143 2.83 -13.43 -8.60
C LEU A 143 1.73 -14.38 -9.06
#